data_AF-A0A957EHJ7-F1
#
_entry.id   AF-A0A957EHJ7-F1
#
_cell.length_a   1.000
_cell.length_b   1.000
_cell.length_c   1.000
_cell.angle_alpha   90.00
_cell.angle_beta   90.00
_cell.angle_gamma   90.00
#
_symmetry.space_group_name_H-M   'P 1'
#
loop_
_entity.id
_entity.type
_entity.pdbx_description
1 polymer ?
#
loop_
_entity_poly.entity_id
_entity_poly.type
_entity_poly.pdbx_seq_one_letter_code
_entity_poly.pdbx_strand_id
1 'polypeptide(L)'
;MKTEPANPPANGDEYITNIWSRSLTQPVAIAVMVSSIFVGVAGLINAISPGQPWLSLGSVFFLTALEAVYTTNWLHHPDRRTVARTGYRAAEFFFLLLILRVAAWFISKQPLPDLDTIRLFLRAPLLFFSDSFFLAMLILAFLNWLLAIRVGIIFTHLAVSPGEATFYAQPASVQMLHADNKPIYTGRGNLMREFIQVWLWGGVLLIISVGFSSIDLHTLEQQFNVLSLTHLGLPTELLMALVLYFLAGFWLTSQGRLEALNARWLINGIHKHDTIERHWQRNSLFVLLGIALIAAFVPIGSTLPISRFLNIALGVLSYATTMILYLFSFLLGALFSMLASRAPDSQPPPPTPTPLATPQPLNDFVANQQPPAAAADPAAMLVMSSIFWTIFIAAMAIAILFYWRERGYRVNGRFLHQLWNQFMHWVNDFWQNVSNQVGELRHTWQQQQKEDPQPAASKSSWRFVRLNALSPRDQIRYFYLSIVHRAQDSG
;
A
#
# COMPACT_ATOMS: atom_id res chain seq x y z
N MET A 1 40.42 5.14 56.90
CA MET A 1 39.68 5.34 55.64
C MET A 1 38.51 6.27 55.91
N LYS A 2 38.56 7.52 55.43
CA LYS A 2 37.39 8.41 55.44
C LYS A 2 36.43 7.86 54.38
N THR A 3 35.29 7.34 54.81
CA THR A 3 34.17 7.04 53.91
C THR A 3 33.69 8.36 53.34
N GLU A 4 34.04 8.62 52.08
CA GLU A 4 33.46 9.71 51.30
C GLU A 4 31.93 9.57 51.38
N PRO A 5 31.18 10.64 51.70
CA PRO A 5 29.74 10.54 51.83
C PRO A 5 29.19 10.04 50.50
N ALA A 6 28.48 8.90 50.55
CA ALA A 6 27.84 8.32 49.39
C ALA A 6 26.98 9.40 48.73
N ASN A 7 27.30 9.73 47.46
CA ASN A 7 26.48 10.65 46.69
C ASN A 7 25.02 10.18 46.76
N PRO A 8 24.06 11.11 46.95
CA PRO A 8 22.66 10.74 46.94
C PRO A 8 22.33 10.00 45.63
N PRO A 9 21.41 9.01 45.67
CA PRO A 9 21.03 8.26 44.49
C PRO A 9 20.54 9.23 43.42
N ALA A 10 21.10 9.14 42.21
CA ALA A 10 20.70 9.97 41.09
C ALA A 10 19.20 9.73 40.80
N ASN A 11 18.43 10.81 40.59
CA ASN A 11 17.04 10.66 40.22
C ASN A 11 16.95 10.09 38.80
N GLY A 12 16.48 8.84 38.66
CA GLY A 12 16.43 8.13 37.38
C GLY A 12 15.64 8.88 36.29
N ASP A 13 14.69 9.72 36.71
CA ASP A 13 13.84 10.51 35.83
C ASP A 13 14.62 11.55 35.00
N GLU A 14 15.78 12.02 35.47
CA GLU A 14 16.63 13.00 34.76
C GLU A 14 17.21 12.46 33.44
N TYR A 15 17.32 11.13 33.33
CA TYR A 15 17.88 10.44 32.17
C TYR A 15 16.81 10.03 31.16
N ILE A 16 15.54 10.09 31.53
CA ILE A 16 14.42 9.87 30.63
C ILE A 16 14.28 11.10 29.74
N THR A 17 14.26 10.92 28.43
CA THR A 17 14.14 12.05 27.51
C THR A 17 12.83 12.80 27.69
N ASN A 18 12.90 14.09 27.43
CA ASN A 18 11.77 14.99 27.58
C ASN A 18 10.57 14.47 26.79
N ILE A 19 9.41 14.45 27.46
CA ILE A 19 8.13 14.00 26.90
C ILE A 19 7.88 14.65 25.54
N TRP A 20 8.11 15.95 25.39
CA TRP A 20 7.92 16.65 24.11
C TRP A 20 8.82 16.14 23.00
N SER A 21 10.06 15.79 23.33
CA SER A 21 11.00 15.30 22.34
C SER A 21 10.55 13.94 21.82
N ARG A 22 10.22 13.04 22.76
CA ARG A 22 9.80 11.66 22.50
C ARG A 22 8.40 11.55 21.89
N SER A 23 7.48 12.42 22.30
CA SER A 23 6.07 12.37 21.86
C SER A 23 5.83 13.12 20.57
N LEU A 24 6.58 14.19 20.28
CA LEU A 24 6.30 15.05 19.13
C LEU A 24 7.48 15.15 18.17
N THR A 25 8.64 15.62 18.65
CA THR A 25 9.74 15.98 17.73
C THR A 25 10.30 14.78 16.99
N GLN A 26 10.51 13.67 17.70
CA GLN A 26 11.10 12.46 17.17
C GLN A 26 10.15 11.73 16.22
N PRO A 27 8.86 11.52 16.54
CA PRO A 27 7.89 10.97 15.58
C PRO A 27 7.78 11.78 14.30
N VAL A 28 7.73 13.11 14.41
CA VAL A 28 7.65 13.99 13.24
C VAL A 28 8.93 13.89 12.41
N ALA A 29 10.11 13.92 13.03
CA ALA A 29 11.37 13.77 12.31
C ALA A 29 11.50 12.41 11.59
N ILE A 30 11.09 11.31 12.24
CA ILE A 30 11.07 9.98 11.61
C ILE A 30 10.08 9.97 10.44
N ALA A 31 8.88 10.50 10.62
CA ALA A 31 7.86 10.56 9.58
C ALA A 31 8.34 11.38 8.37
N VAL A 32 8.95 12.55 8.59
CA VAL A 32 9.56 13.36 7.53
C VAL A 32 10.65 12.56 6.80
N MET A 33 11.60 11.98 7.52
CA MET A 33 12.71 11.22 6.93
C MET A 33 12.20 10.06 6.07
N VAL A 34 11.30 9.23 6.61
CA VAL A 34 10.80 8.05 5.90
C VAL A 34 9.96 8.45 4.69
N SER A 35 9.08 9.45 4.83
CA SER A 35 8.23 9.92 3.73
C SER A 35 9.03 10.50 2.58
N SER A 36 10.12 11.22 2.86
CA SER A 36 10.99 11.76 1.83
C SER A 36 11.55 10.69 0.89
N ILE A 37 11.89 9.50 1.42
CA ILE A 37 12.34 8.37 0.60
C ILE A 37 11.26 8.00 -0.42
N PHE A 38 10.01 7.84 0.05
CA PHE A 38 8.89 7.41 -0.78
C PHE A 38 8.38 8.50 -1.71
N VAL A 39 8.54 9.79 -1.38
CA VAL A 39 8.36 10.89 -2.34
C VAL A 39 9.38 10.77 -3.48
N GLY A 40 10.63 10.43 -3.17
CA GLY A 40 11.64 10.11 -4.18
C GLY A 40 11.21 9.00 -5.12
N VAL A 41 10.79 7.85 -4.56
CA VAL A 41 10.29 6.70 -5.32
C VAL A 41 9.05 7.07 -6.15
N ALA A 42 8.14 7.87 -5.61
CA ALA A 42 6.97 8.37 -6.34
C ALA A 42 7.37 9.29 -7.50
N GLY A 43 8.42 10.10 -7.35
CA GLY A 43 9.01 10.88 -8.44
C GLY A 43 9.59 9.99 -9.55
N LEU A 44 10.29 8.92 -9.17
CA LEU A 44 10.78 7.94 -10.14
C LEU A 44 9.62 7.27 -10.90
N ILE A 45 8.55 6.88 -10.20
CA ILE A 45 7.36 6.30 -10.85
C ILE A 45 6.69 7.34 -11.75
N ASN A 46 6.66 8.61 -11.37
CA ASN A 46 6.15 9.70 -12.19
C ASN A 46 6.93 9.89 -13.49
N ALA A 47 8.25 9.68 -13.45
CA ALA A 47 9.08 9.71 -14.65
C ALA A 47 8.80 8.52 -15.60
N ILE A 48 8.44 7.35 -15.06
CA ILE A 48 8.14 6.14 -15.86
C ILE A 48 6.70 6.16 -16.38
N SER A 49 5.74 6.58 -15.54
CA SER A 49 4.31 6.62 -15.83
C SER A 49 3.78 8.03 -15.58
N PRO A 50 4.07 8.96 -16.51
CA PRO A 50 3.55 10.31 -16.44
C PRO A 50 2.02 10.31 -16.58
N GLY A 51 1.36 11.24 -15.90
CA GLY A 51 -0.10 11.46 -15.99
C GLY A 51 -0.89 11.09 -14.73
N GLN A 52 -0.28 10.40 -13.77
CA GLN A 52 -0.86 10.16 -12.45
C GLN A 52 -0.28 11.12 -11.41
N PRO A 53 -1.04 11.51 -10.38
CA PRO A 53 -0.62 12.51 -9.38
C PRO A 53 0.33 11.93 -8.30
N TRP A 54 1.40 11.24 -8.69
CA TRP A 54 2.30 10.54 -7.78
C TRP A 54 2.96 11.46 -6.73
N LEU A 55 3.35 12.67 -7.12
CA LEU A 55 3.99 13.63 -6.20
C LEU A 55 3.02 14.16 -5.14
N SER A 56 1.71 14.12 -5.39
CA SER A 56 0.69 14.48 -4.40
C SER A 56 0.59 13.48 -3.24
N LEU A 57 1.21 12.30 -3.35
CA LEU A 57 1.23 11.28 -2.30
C LEU A 57 2.13 11.64 -1.11
N GLY A 58 2.93 12.71 -1.19
CA GLY A 58 3.82 13.11 -0.09
C GLY A 58 3.10 13.29 1.26
N SER A 59 1.91 13.89 1.26
CA SER A 59 1.07 14.05 2.45
C SER A 59 0.57 12.70 2.99
N VAL A 60 0.25 11.76 2.10
CA VAL A 60 -0.19 10.41 2.46
C VAL A 60 0.97 9.63 3.10
N PHE A 61 2.16 9.69 2.51
CA PHE A 61 3.35 9.09 3.10
C PHE A 61 3.67 9.69 4.48
N PHE A 62 3.56 11.01 4.62
CA PHE A 62 3.76 11.67 5.91
C PHE A 62 2.79 11.18 6.98
N LEU A 63 1.49 11.18 6.67
CA LEU A 63 0.47 10.75 7.64
C LEU A 63 0.59 9.28 8.00
N THR A 64 0.84 8.41 7.02
CA THR A 64 1.02 6.96 7.26
C THR A 64 2.27 6.68 8.09
N ALA A 65 3.39 7.34 7.81
CA ALA A 65 4.61 7.19 8.62
C ALA A 65 4.42 7.74 10.04
N LEU A 66 3.78 8.90 10.18
CA LEU A 66 3.52 9.53 11.46
C LEU A 66 2.64 8.64 12.34
N GLU A 67 1.55 8.12 11.78
CA GLU A 67 0.65 7.18 12.43
C GLU A 67 1.40 5.94 12.91
N ALA A 68 2.20 5.32 12.04
CA ALA A 68 3.04 4.16 12.36
C ALA A 68 3.98 4.40 13.55
N VAL A 69 4.64 5.57 13.60
CA VAL A 69 5.58 5.88 14.69
C VAL A 69 4.84 6.16 15.99
N TYR A 70 3.72 6.89 15.96
CA TYR A 70 2.91 7.14 17.15
C TYR A 70 2.36 5.84 17.76
N THR A 71 1.80 4.97 16.93
CA THR A 71 1.28 3.67 17.39
C THR A 71 2.41 2.77 17.89
N THR A 72 3.61 2.84 17.28
CA THR A 72 4.82 2.16 17.80
C THR A 72 5.19 2.64 19.20
N ASN A 73 5.30 3.95 19.38
CA ASN A 73 5.67 4.53 20.67
C ASN A 73 4.62 4.18 21.74
N TRP A 74 3.34 4.20 21.38
CA TRP A 74 2.25 3.85 22.27
C TRP A 74 2.25 2.34 22.64
N LEU A 75 2.46 1.43 21.69
CA LEU A 75 2.56 -0.02 21.95
C LEU A 75 3.78 -0.40 22.80
N HIS A 76 4.83 0.40 22.76
CA HIS A 76 6.04 0.19 23.57
C HIS A 76 5.95 0.81 24.97
N HIS A 77 4.86 1.49 25.32
CA HIS A 77 4.64 1.97 26.69
C HIS A 77 4.53 0.79 27.67
N PRO A 78 5.17 0.84 28.86
CA PRO A 78 5.14 -0.25 29.84
C PRO A 78 3.74 -0.76 30.20
N ASP A 79 2.75 0.13 30.26
CA ASP A 79 1.36 -0.18 30.62
C ASP A 79 0.60 -0.95 29.53
N ARG A 80 1.19 -1.11 28.34
CA ARG A 80 0.56 -1.71 27.16
C ARG A 80 1.17 -3.04 26.76
N ARG A 81 2.02 -3.64 27.61
CA ARG A 81 2.69 -4.93 27.34
C ARG A 81 1.73 -6.11 27.11
N THR A 82 0.51 -6.03 27.63
CA THR A 82 -0.52 -7.07 27.49
C THR A 82 -1.29 -7.01 26.16
N VAL A 83 -1.11 -5.94 25.38
CA VAL A 83 -1.77 -5.78 24.07
C VAL A 83 -1.15 -6.72 23.05
N ALA A 84 -2.00 -7.45 22.32
CA ALA A 84 -1.58 -8.32 21.23
C ALA A 84 -1.07 -7.47 20.05
N ARG A 85 0.24 -7.23 20.00
CA ARG A 85 0.90 -6.34 19.03
C ARG A 85 0.55 -6.68 17.58
N THR A 86 0.57 -7.95 17.22
CA THR A 86 0.26 -8.40 15.85
C THR A 86 -1.18 -8.11 15.46
N GLY A 87 -2.13 -8.34 16.36
CA GLY A 87 -3.55 -8.03 16.15
C GLY A 87 -3.79 -6.53 15.97
N TYR A 88 -3.16 -5.70 16.81
CA TYR A 88 -3.24 -4.23 16.68
C TYR A 88 -2.65 -3.76 15.35
N ARG A 89 -1.49 -4.28 14.93
CA ARG A 89 -0.87 -3.91 13.65
C ARG A 89 -1.67 -4.34 12.43
N ALA A 90 -2.30 -5.51 12.48
CA ALA A 90 -3.21 -5.95 11.42
C ALA A 90 -4.41 -4.99 11.33
N ALA A 91 -5.01 -4.66 12.48
CA ALA A 91 -6.12 -3.71 12.58
C ALA A 91 -5.77 -2.32 12.02
N GLU A 92 -4.61 -1.80 12.38
CA GLU A 92 -4.04 -0.54 11.88
C GLU A 92 -3.91 -0.56 10.35
N PHE A 93 -3.32 -1.63 9.79
CA PHE A 93 -3.19 -1.78 8.34
C PHE A 93 -4.55 -1.84 7.61
N PHE A 94 -5.54 -2.56 8.15
CA PHE A 94 -6.88 -2.59 7.58
C PHE A 94 -7.55 -1.21 7.58
N PHE A 95 -7.36 -0.44 8.66
CA PHE A 95 -7.87 0.92 8.74
C PHE A 95 -7.17 1.86 7.74
N LEU A 96 -5.84 1.74 7.60
CA LEU A 96 -5.07 2.45 6.60
C LEU A 96 -5.53 2.12 5.18
N LEU A 97 -5.81 0.86 4.87
CA LEU A 97 -6.29 0.44 3.55
C LEU A 97 -7.57 1.18 3.15
N LEU A 98 -8.53 1.32 4.07
CA LEU A 98 -9.76 2.07 3.81
C LEU A 98 -9.49 3.57 3.59
N ILE A 99 -8.69 4.18 4.45
CA ILE A 99 -8.33 5.60 4.32
C ILE A 99 -7.61 5.85 3.00
N LEU A 100 -6.67 4.98 2.63
CA LEU A 100 -5.92 5.07 1.39
C LEU A 100 -6.84 4.91 0.17
N ARG A 101 -7.87 4.06 0.25
CA ARG A 101 -8.85 3.95 -0.85
C ARG A 101 -9.61 5.24 -1.05
N VAL A 102 -10.09 5.83 0.04
CA VAL A 102 -10.80 7.11 0.00
C VAL A 102 -9.86 8.20 -0.51
N ALA A 103 -8.61 8.25 -0.02
CA ALA A 103 -7.59 9.18 -0.48
C ALA A 103 -7.29 9.02 -1.98
N ALA A 104 -7.27 7.79 -2.51
CA ALA A 104 -7.05 7.53 -3.92
C ALA A 104 -8.13 8.19 -4.79
N TRP A 105 -9.42 8.10 -4.41
CA TRP A 105 -10.49 8.79 -5.14
C TRP A 105 -10.29 10.30 -5.17
N PHE A 106 -9.95 10.92 -4.03
CA PHE A 106 -9.71 12.36 -3.96
C PHE A 106 -8.48 12.80 -4.74
N ILE A 107 -7.37 12.06 -4.62
CA ILE A 107 -6.08 12.43 -5.24
C ILE A 107 -6.13 12.23 -6.75
N SER A 108 -6.71 11.13 -7.23
CA SER A 108 -6.91 10.87 -8.66
C SER A 108 -8.06 11.66 -9.26
N LYS A 109 -8.77 12.49 -8.47
CA LYS A 109 -9.97 13.25 -8.88
C LYS A 109 -11.05 12.36 -9.51
N GLN A 110 -11.14 11.11 -9.07
CA GLN A 110 -12.20 10.20 -9.49
C GLN A 110 -13.48 10.55 -8.73
N PRO A 111 -14.67 10.44 -9.35
CA PRO A 111 -15.92 10.60 -8.62
C PRO A 111 -16.01 9.55 -7.52
N LEU A 112 -16.63 9.93 -6.39
CA LEU A 112 -16.98 8.97 -5.35
C LEU A 112 -17.83 7.84 -5.96
N PRO A 113 -17.66 6.60 -5.50
CA PRO A 113 -18.34 5.47 -6.10
C PRO A 113 -19.86 5.62 -5.93
N ASP A 114 -20.58 5.47 -7.05
CA ASP A 114 -22.04 5.41 -7.03
C ASP A 114 -22.53 4.12 -6.36
N LEU A 115 -23.81 4.08 -5.99
CA LEU A 115 -24.44 2.92 -5.34
C LEU A 115 -24.25 1.63 -6.15
N ASP A 116 -24.27 1.71 -7.48
CA ASP A 116 -24.06 0.54 -8.33
C ASP A 116 -22.61 0.07 -8.33
N THR A 117 -21.64 0.99 -8.26
CA THR A 117 -20.22 0.66 -8.08
C THR A 117 -19.96 0.03 -6.71
N ILE A 118 -20.61 0.53 -5.66
CA ILE A 118 -20.54 -0.07 -4.32
C ILE A 118 -21.13 -1.49 -4.34
N ARG A 119 -22.29 -1.69 -4.98
CA ARG A 119 -22.88 -3.03 -5.18
C ARG A 119 -21.96 -3.95 -5.97
N LEU A 120 -21.26 -3.41 -6.96
CA LEU A 120 -20.29 -4.16 -7.75
C LEU A 120 -19.10 -4.61 -6.88
N PHE A 121 -18.54 -3.73 -6.04
CA PHE A 121 -17.52 -4.12 -5.06
C PHE A 121 -18.03 -5.18 -4.08
N LEU A 122 -19.29 -5.06 -3.64
CA LEU A 122 -19.94 -6.05 -2.77
C LEU A 122 -20.17 -7.42 -3.42
N ARG A 123 -20.26 -7.49 -4.76
CA ARG A 123 -20.37 -8.75 -5.52
C ARG A 123 -19.02 -9.30 -5.99
N ALA A 124 -18.06 -8.42 -6.22
CA ALA A 124 -16.75 -8.74 -6.77
C ALA A 124 -15.66 -7.95 -6.01
N PRO A 125 -15.27 -8.41 -4.80
CA PRO A 125 -14.38 -7.65 -3.92
C PRO A 125 -12.99 -7.43 -4.49
N LEU A 126 -12.53 -8.29 -5.39
CA LEU A 126 -11.25 -8.11 -6.08
C LEU A 126 -11.23 -6.84 -6.96
N LEU A 127 -12.39 -6.37 -7.43
CA LEU A 127 -12.51 -5.08 -8.14
C LEU A 127 -12.21 -3.88 -7.25
N PHE A 128 -12.24 -4.04 -5.92
CA PHE A 128 -11.75 -3.00 -5.02
C PHE A 128 -10.26 -2.68 -5.27
N PHE A 129 -9.49 -3.68 -5.70
CA PHE A 129 -8.05 -3.60 -5.97
C PHE A 129 -7.69 -3.51 -7.46
N SER A 130 -8.67 -3.44 -8.36
CA SER A 130 -8.40 -3.40 -9.80
C SER A 130 -7.82 -2.08 -10.28
N ASP A 131 -7.91 -1.04 -9.47
CA ASP A 131 -7.32 0.28 -9.74
C ASP A 131 -5.80 0.24 -9.52
N SER A 132 -5.04 0.34 -10.61
CA SER A 132 -3.58 0.25 -10.60
C SER A 132 -2.92 1.37 -9.79
N PHE A 133 -3.49 2.58 -9.81
CA PHE A 133 -2.98 3.71 -9.02
C PHE A 133 -3.17 3.45 -7.53
N PHE A 134 -4.37 2.99 -7.13
CA PHE A 134 -4.64 2.62 -5.75
C PHE A 134 -3.74 1.48 -5.27
N LEU A 135 -3.55 0.43 -6.09
CA LEU A 135 -2.67 -0.69 -5.75
C LEU A 135 -1.23 -0.23 -5.52
N ALA A 136 -0.69 0.59 -6.42
CA ALA A 136 0.65 1.16 -6.28
C ALA A 136 0.76 2.06 -5.03
N MET A 137 -0.22 2.94 -4.80
CA MET A 137 -0.29 3.77 -3.59
C MET A 137 -0.31 2.91 -2.33
N LEU A 138 -1.12 1.86 -2.28
CA LEU A 138 -1.23 0.95 -1.14
C LEU A 138 0.10 0.26 -0.84
N ILE A 139 0.79 -0.23 -1.87
CA ILE A 139 2.11 -0.87 -1.71
C ILE A 139 3.13 0.13 -1.18
N LEU A 140 3.23 1.33 -1.76
CA LEU A 140 4.18 2.34 -1.32
C LEU A 140 3.88 2.82 0.10
N ALA A 141 2.61 3.08 0.42
CA ALA A 141 2.18 3.47 1.75
C ALA A 141 2.45 2.37 2.79
N PHE A 142 2.26 1.10 2.42
CA PHE A 142 2.57 -0.04 3.30
C PHE A 142 4.07 -0.15 3.57
N LEU A 143 4.92 -0.07 2.55
CA LEU A 143 6.38 -0.09 2.71
C LEU A 143 6.87 1.11 3.54
N ASN A 144 6.29 2.28 3.32
CA ASN A 144 6.54 3.50 4.09
C ASN A 144 6.17 3.31 5.57
N TRP A 145 5.00 2.75 5.84
CA TRP A 145 4.52 2.42 7.18
C TRP A 145 5.42 1.39 7.88
N LEU A 146 5.84 0.32 7.19
CA LEU A 146 6.77 -0.68 7.73
C LEU A 146 8.13 -0.08 8.08
N LEU A 147 8.67 0.78 7.21
CA LEU A 147 9.96 1.45 7.45
C LEU A 147 9.86 2.40 8.65
N ALA A 148 8.76 3.14 8.76
CA ALA A 148 8.49 4.02 9.88
C ALA A 148 8.37 3.26 11.21
N ILE A 149 7.70 2.10 11.23
CA ILE A 149 7.68 1.20 12.40
C ILE A 149 9.09 0.77 12.76
N ARG A 150 9.89 0.31 11.79
CA ARG A 150 11.25 -0.16 12.05
C ARG A 150 12.11 0.92 12.69
N VAL A 151 12.10 2.13 12.14
CA VAL A 151 12.87 3.26 12.71
C VAL A 151 12.32 3.66 14.08
N GLY A 152 10.99 3.68 14.26
CA GLY A 152 10.37 3.92 15.56
C GLY A 152 10.80 2.89 16.62
N ILE A 153 10.86 1.61 16.28
CA ILE A 153 11.35 0.54 17.16
C ILE A 153 12.81 0.80 17.56
N ILE A 154 13.68 1.13 16.61
CA ILE A 154 15.09 1.44 16.92
C ILE A 154 15.18 2.54 17.98
N PHE A 155 14.45 3.63 17.79
CA PHE A 155 14.49 4.78 18.70
C PHE A 155 13.83 4.52 20.06
N THR A 156 12.74 3.74 20.12
CA THR A 156 12.15 3.33 21.40
C THR A 156 13.08 2.45 22.23
N HIS A 157 13.91 1.62 21.58
CA HIS A 157 14.94 0.83 22.26
C HIS A 157 16.23 1.59 22.56
N LEU A 158 16.49 2.67 21.82
CA LEU A 158 17.65 3.52 22.05
C LEU A 158 17.45 4.38 23.31
N ALA A 159 16.23 4.87 23.52
CA ALA A 159 15.84 5.64 24.69
C ALA A 159 16.02 4.85 26.00
N VAL A 160 16.28 5.57 27.09
CA VAL A 160 16.31 4.98 28.44
C VAL A 160 14.89 4.59 28.84
N SER A 161 14.69 3.30 29.15
CA SER A 161 13.39 2.83 29.61
C SER A 161 13.15 3.21 31.08
N PRO A 162 11.88 3.41 31.51
CA PRO A 162 11.58 3.69 32.93
C PRO A 162 12.09 2.60 33.88
N GLY A 163 12.11 1.35 33.42
CA GLY A 163 12.67 0.22 34.18
C GLY A 163 14.20 0.29 34.33
N GLU A 164 14.92 0.75 33.31
CA GLU A 164 16.36 1.00 33.42
C GLU A 164 16.66 2.18 34.34
N ALA A 165 15.92 3.28 34.19
CA ALA A 165 16.04 4.46 35.04
C ALA A 165 15.87 4.11 36.52
N THR A 166 14.82 3.36 36.86
CA THR A 166 14.53 2.95 38.25
C THR A 166 15.53 1.93 38.80
N PHE A 167 16.07 1.03 37.98
CA PHE A 167 17.06 0.04 38.43
C PHE A 167 18.44 0.67 38.66
N TYR A 168 18.95 1.43 37.69
CA TYR A 168 20.30 2.00 37.75
C TYR A 168 20.41 3.21 38.69
N ALA A 169 19.29 3.84 39.06
CA ALA A 169 19.23 4.86 40.11
C ALA A 169 19.47 4.31 41.52
N GLN A 170 19.30 3.01 41.76
CA GLN A 170 19.44 2.41 43.09
C GLN A 170 20.90 2.29 43.53
N PRO A 171 21.21 2.28 44.84
CA PRO A 171 22.55 1.99 45.33
C PRO A 171 23.03 0.59 44.89
N ALA A 172 24.33 0.44 44.65
CA ALA A 172 24.92 -0.81 44.17
C ALA A 172 24.59 -2.03 45.05
N SER A 173 24.47 -1.84 46.37
CA SER A 173 24.05 -2.90 47.31
C SER A 173 22.65 -3.44 47.03
N VAL A 174 21.71 -2.56 46.66
CA VAL A 174 20.32 -2.93 46.34
C VAL A 174 20.23 -3.54 44.94
N GLN A 175 21.05 -3.05 44.00
CA GLN A 175 21.16 -3.64 42.66
C GLN A 175 21.65 -5.10 42.72
N MET A 176 22.62 -5.41 43.61
CA MET A 176 23.11 -6.78 43.82
C MET A 176 22.03 -7.71 44.38
N LEU A 177 21.17 -7.21 45.27
CA LEU A 177 20.03 -7.97 45.80
C LEU A 177 18.97 -8.28 44.74
N HIS A 178 18.86 -7.43 43.71
CA HIS A 178 17.91 -7.58 42.61
C HIS A 178 18.59 -7.96 41.29
N ALA A 179 19.74 -8.65 41.34
CA ALA A 179 20.51 -9.01 40.16
C ALA A 179 19.68 -9.81 39.13
N ASP A 180 18.75 -10.63 39.60
CA ASP A 180 17.84 -11.42 38.76
C ASP A 180 16.82 -10.55 37.98
N ASN A 181 16.55 -9.33 38.45
CA ASN A 181 15.64 -8.37 37.83
C ASN A 181 16.37 -7.32 36.97
N LYS A 182 17.64 -7.54 36.63
CA LYS A 182 18.43 -6.60 35.83
C LYS A 182 17.77 -6.37 34.46
N PRO A 183 17.56 -5.10 34.05
CA PRO A 183 17.08 -4.79 32.71
C PRO A 183 17.99 -5.40 31.63
N ILE A 184 17.39 -5.92 30.56
CA ILE A 184 18.13 -6.51 29.44
C ILE A 184 19.03 -5.43 28.83
N TYR A 185 20.35 -5.69 28.80
CA TYR A 185 21.29 -4.78 28.16
C TYR A 185 20.97 -4.64 26.68
N THR A 186 20.43 -3.49 26.29
CA THR A 186 20.26 -3.15 24.89
C THR A 186 21.61 -2.70 24.32
N GLY A 187 22.09 -3.39 23.29
CA GLY A 187 23.29 -2.99 22.54
C GLY A 187 23.06 -1.70 21.74
N ARG A 188 22.94 -0.55 22.42
CA ARG A 188 22.59 0.76 21.83
C ARG A 188 23.53 1.19 20.69
N GLY A 189 24.80 0.77 20.73
CA GLY A 189 25.73 0.96 19.62
C GLY A 189 25.34 0.21 18.33
N ASN A 190 24.75 -0.99 18.46
CA ASN A 190 24.24 -1.76 17.33
C ASN A 190 22.96 -1.13 16.79
N LEU A 191 22.05 -0.68 17.65
CA LEU A 191 20.84 0.05 17.26
C LEU A 191 21.17 1.34 16.49
N MET A 192 22.14 2.11 16.97
CA MET A 192 22.63 3.29 16.26
C MET A 192 23.21 2.93 14.89
N ARG A 193 23.97 1.84 14.79
CA ARG A 193 24.52 1.36 13.51
C ARG A 193 23.40 0.93 12.55
N GLU A 194 22.39 0.25 13.05
CA GLU A 194 21.22 -0.16 12.27
C GLU A 194 20.48 1.07 11.72
N PHE A 195 20.24 2.09 12.56
CA PHE A 195 19.65 3.34 12.11
C PHE A 195 20.49 4.01 11.03
N ILE A 196 21.81 4.14 11.24
CA ILE A 196 22.71 4.74 10.25
C ILE A 196 22.68 3.95 8.93
N GLN A 197 22.63 2.62 8.98
CA GLN A 197 22.50 1.80 7.76
C GLN A 197 21.19 2.07 7.04
N VAL A 198 20.06 2.10 7.75
CA VAL A 198 18.74 2.44 7.16
C VAL A 198 18.79 3.84 6.53
N TRP A 199 19.35 4.82 7.22
CA TRP A 199 19.47 6.19 6.73
C TRP A 199 20.42 6.32 5.52
N LEU A 200 21.55 5.60 5.50
CA LEU A 200 22.44 5.62 4.34
C LEU A 200 21.80 4.97 3.12
N TRP A 201 21.20 3.78 3.27
CA TRP A 201 20.54 3.08 2.17
C TRP A 201 19.29 3.82 1.67
N GLY A 202 18.51 4.41 2.58
CA GLY A 202 17.39 5.28 2.21
C GLY A 202 17.85 6.51 1.43
N GLY A 203 19.00 7.08 1.80
CA GLY A 203 19.59 8.23 1.10
C GLY A 203 20.08 7.86 -0.30
N VAL A 204 20.75 6.71 -0.44
CA VAL A 204 21.14 6.17 -1.76
C VAL A 204 19.91 5.95 -2.64
N LEU A 205 18.87 5.29 -2.11
CA LEU A 205 17.61 5.07 -2.84
C LEU A 205 16.97 6.39 -3.27
N LEU A 206 16.93 7.39 -2.38
CA LEU A 206 16.36 8.71 -2.67
C LEU A 206 17.17 9.44 -3.75
N ILE A 207 18.50 9.49 -3.65
CA ILE A 207 19.37 10.13 -4.65
C ILE A 207 19.21 9.46 -6.01
N ILE A 208 19.18 8.12 -6.06
CA ILE A 208 18.94 7.38 -7.30
C ILE A 208 17.58 7.76 -7.89
N SER A 209 16.52 7.73 -7.07
CA SER A 209 15.16 8.04 -7.53
C SER A 209 15.05 9.48 -8.07
N VAL A 210 15.65 10.45 -7.38
CA VAL A 210 15.72 11.86 -7.79
C VAL A 210 16.55 12.00 -9.07
N GLY A 211 17.71 11.34 -9.15
CA GLY A 211 18.58 11.38 -10.32
C GLY A 211 17.91 10.83 -11.57
N PHE A 212 17.27 9.66 -11.48
CA PHE A 212 16.51 9.09 -12.59
C PHE A 212 15.29 9.94 -12.96
N SER A 213 14.59 10.53 -11.97
CA SER A 213 13.46 11.42 -12.23
C SER A 213 13.86 12.73 -12.91
N SER A 214 15.14 13.13 -12.84
CA SER A 214 15.66 14.34 -13.50
C SER A 214 16.08 14.13 -14.95
N ILE A 215 16.18 12.88 -15.41
CA ILE A 215 16.52 12.57 -16.80
C ILE A 215 15.28 12.82 -17.64
N ASP A 216 15.22 13.99 -18.26
CA ASP A 216 14.14 14.34 -19.18
C ASP A 216 14.34 13.58 -20.50
N LEU A 217 13.75 12.39 -20.61
CA LEU A 217 13.84 11.51 -21.78
C LEU A 217 13.42 12.22 -23.08
N HIS A 218 12.55 13.23 -22.97
CA HIS A 218 12.05 13.98 -24.12
C HIS A 218 13.09 14.95 -24.70
N THR A 219 14.06 15.40 -23.90
CA THR A 219 15.17 16.25 -24.35
C THR A 219 16.31 15.47 -25.02
N LEU A 220 16.43 14.17 -24.75
CA LEU A 220 17.39 13.30 -25.44
C LEU A 220 17.04 13.09 -26.91
N GLU A 221 15.77 13.30 -27.30
CA GLU A 221 15.29 13.07 -28.66
C GLU A 221 15.42 14.31 -29.57
N GLN A 222 15.46 15.55 -29.04
CA GLN A 222 15.31 16.74 -29.87
C GLN A 222 16.50 17.69 -30.00
N GLN A 223 17.42 17.83 -29.03
CA GLN A 223 18.71 18.53 -29.25
C GLN A 223 19.52 18.57 -27.95
N PHE A 224 20.80 18.15 -28.01
CA PHE A 224 21.79 18.27 -26.94
C PHE A 224 22.13 19.75 -26.66
N ASN A 225 21.22 20.48 -26.01
CA ASN A 225 21.51 21.84 -25.55
C ASN A 225 22.08 21.79 -24.13
N VAL A 226 23.40 21.66 -24.04
CA VAL A 226 24.20 21.49 -22.80
C VAL A 226 24.11 22.67 -21.82
N LEU A 227 23.45 23.76 -22.21
CA LEU A 227 23.35 25.02 -21.47
C LEU A 227 22.04 25.20 -20.67
N SER A 228 21.05 24.30 -20.77
CA SER A 228 19.84 24.33 -19.93
C SER A 228 19.97 23.58 -18.59
N LEU A 229 21.14 22.97 -18.33
CA LEU A 229 21.44 22.20 -17.10
C LEU A 229 21.48 23.04 -15.80
N THR A 230 21.40 24.36 -15.88
CA THR A 230 21.52 25.27 -14.73
C THR A 230 20.29 25.29 -13.83
N HIS A 231 19.15 24.76 -14.29
CA HIS A 231 18.05 24.33 -13.44
C HIS A 231 17.90 22.82 -13.63
N LEU A 232 18.11 22.02 -12.58
CA LEU A 232 18.12 20.55 -12.64
C LEU A 232 16.79 19.91 -13.10
N GLY A 233 15.82 20.68 -13.62
CA GLY A 233 14.48 20.22 -14.01
C GLY A 233 13.68 19.60 -12.87
N LEU A 234 14.21 19.60 -11.64
CA LEU A 234 13.66 18.86 -10.53
C LEU A 234 12.37 19.52 -10.03
N PRO A 235 11.26 18.76 -9.93
CA PRO A 235 10.08 19.19 -9.19
C PRO A 235 10.44 19.68 -7.79
N THR A 236 9.80 20.74 -7.34
CA THR A 236 10.05 21.36 -6.02
C THR A 236 9.84 20.34 -4.89
N GLU A 237 8.91 19.40 -5.07
CA GLU A 237 8.60 18.33 -4.13
C GLU A 237 9.79 17.39 -3.91
N LEU A 238 10.52 17.03 -4.98
CA LEU A 238 11.70 16.16 -4.89
C LEU A 238 12.89 16.85 -4.25
N LEU A 239 13.08 18.14 -4.55
CA LEU A 239 14.10 18.94 -3.89
C LEU A 239 13.80 19.08 -2.39
N MET A 240 12.55 19.37 -2.03
CA MET A 240 12.10 19.44 -0.64
C MET A 240 12.29 18.09 0.06
N ALA A 241 11.91 16.99 -0.58
CA ALA A 241 12.10 15.64 -0.03
C ALA A 241 13.59 15.37 0.27
N LEU A 242 14.49 15.69 -0.67
CA LEU A 242 15.94 15.52 -0.51
C LEU A 242 16.48 16.31 0.68
N VAL A 243 16.15 17.61 0.78
CA VAL A 243 16.62 18.47 1.86
C VAL A 243 16.07 18.01 3.20
N LEU A 244 14.77 17.76 3.28
CA LEU A 244 14.10 17.31 4.50
C LEU A 244 14.61 15.93 4.95
N TYR A 245 14.94 15.03 4.01
CA TYR A 245 15.51 13.72 4.30
C TYR A 245 16.81 13.82 5.09
N PHE A 246 17.77 14.58 4.56
CA PHE A 246 19.08 14.72 5.18
C PHE A 246 18.99 15.50 6.48
N LEU A 247 18.23 16.60 6.53
CA LEU A 247 18.01 17.35 7.76
C LEU A 247 17.42 16.49 8.88
N ALA A 248 16.35 15.76 8.58
CA ALA A 248 15.70 14.88 9.56
C ALA A 248 16.65 13.75 9.99
N GLY A 249 17.36 13.12 9.06
CA GLY A 249 18.30 12.03 9.37
C GLY A 249 19.51 12.47 10.20
N PHE A 250 20.10 13.64 9.91
CA PHE A 250 21.16 14.20 10.74
C PHE A 250 20.66 14.59 12.13
N TRP A 251 19.46 15.17 12.21
CA TRP A 251 18.86 15.52 13.49
C TRP A 251 18.59 14.26 14.33
N LEU A 252 18.00 13.23 13.74
CA LEU A 252 17.77 11.94 14.37
C LEU A 252 19.07 11.25 14.80
N THR A 253 20.13 11.34 14.00
CA THR A 253 21.46 10.83 14.38
C THR A 253 21.97 11.54 15.64
N SER A 254 21.82 12.86 15.71
CA SER A 254 22.19 13.65 16.90
C SER A 254 21.36 13.25 18.12
N GLN A 255 20.03 13.10 17.97
CA GLN A 255 19.15 12.64 19.04
C GLN A 255 19.51 11.24 19.52
N GLY A 256 19.76 10.31 18.60
CA GLY A 256 20.11 8.96 18.99
C GLY A 256 21.46 8.88 19.73
N ARG A 257 22.42 9.74 19.39
CA ARG A 257 23.69 9.83 20.13
C ARG A 257 23.47 10.33 21.54
N LEU A 258 22.60 11.33 21.70
CA LEU A 258 22.21 11.83 23.02
C LEU A 258 21.56 10.74 23.87
N GLU A 259 20.65 9.94 23.30
CA GLU A 259 20.00 8.83 24.01
C GLU A 259 21.02 7.75 24.45
N ALA A 260 21.97 7.42 23.57
CA ALA A 260 23.04 6.49 23.91
C ALA A 260 23.98 7.04 25.01
N LEU A 261 24.21 8.36 25.03
CA LEU A 261 24.98 9.02 26.09
C LEU A 261 24.21 9.05 27.42
N ASN A 262 22.92 9.38 27.40
CA ASN A 262 22.05 9.36 28.58
C ASN A 262 22.07 7.98 29.25
N ALA A 263 21.95 6.90 28.47
CA ALA A 263 22.03 5.55 29.01
C ALA A 263 23.41 5.22 29.62
N ARG A 264 24.51 5.68 28.99
CA ARG A 264 25.87 5.48 29.53
C ARG A 264 26.09 6.28 30.82
N TRP A 265 25.62 7.51 30.88
CA TRP A 265 25.70 8.33 32.09
C TRP A 265 24.91 7.70 33.23
N LEU A 266 23.69 7.22 32.95
CA LEU A 266 22.87 6.51 33.93
C LEU A 266 23.59 5.26 34.47
N ILE A 267 24.11 4.40 33.59
CA ILE A 267 24.81 3.17 33.99
C ILE A 267 26.07 3.48 34.82
N ASN A 268 26.75 4.58 34.52
CA ASN A 268 27.96 5.00 35.21
C ASN A 268 27.69 5.90 36.44
N GLY A 269 26.43 6.19 36.78
CA GLY A 269 26.07 7.08 37.88
C GLY A 269 26.52 8.54 37.72
N ILE A 270 26.68 9.00 36.47
CA ILE A 270 27.13 10.36 36.16
C ILE A 270 25.92 11.29 36.10
N HIS A 271 25.80 12.19 37.07
CA HIS A 271 24.72 13.18 37.14
C HIS A 271 24.62 14.04 35.87
N LYS A 272 23.44 14.06 35.25
CA LYS A 272 23.12 14.86 34.07
C LYS A 272 22.52 16.19 34.53
N HIS A 273 22.97 17.29 33.93
CA HIS A 273 22.35 18.59 34.16
C HIS A 273 21.13 18.78 33.25
N ASP A 274 19.99 19.19 33.80
CA ASP A 274 18.69 19.26 33.11
C ASP A 274 18.68 20.12 31.84
N THR A 275 19.60 21.08 31.74
CA THR A 275 19.66 22.00 30.60
C THR A 275 20.41 21.42 29.39
N ILE A 276 21.19 20.36 29.57
CA ILE A 276 22.04 19.78 28.50
C ILE A 276 21.17 19.32 27.33
N GLU A 277 20.07 18.63 27.60
CA GLU A 277 19.20 18.07 26.55
C GLU A 277 18.54 19.16 25.70
N ARG A 278 18.00 20.20 26.35
CA ARG A 278 17.35 21.32 25.63
C ARG A 278 18.37 22.07 24.76
N HIS A 279 19.55 22.35 25.30
CA HIS A 279 20.61 23.01 24.55
C HIS A 279 21.13 22.13 23.42
N TRP A 280 21.30 20.82 23.64
CA TRP A 280 21.73 19.88 22.61
C TRP A 280 20.78 19.87 21.42
N GLN A 281 19.47 19.78 21.68
CA GLN A 281 18.45 19.76 20.63
C GLN A 281 18.41 21.08 19.86
N ARG A 282 18.36 22.22 20.58
CA ARG A 282 18.29 23.55 19.97
C ARG A 282 19.56 23.87 19.18
N ASN A 283 20.74 23.60 19.73
CA ASN A 283 22.01 23.88 19.06
C ASN A 283 22.21 22.95 17.85
N SER A 284 21.86 21.67 17.96
CA SER A 284 21.89 20.75 16.81
C SER A 284 21.00 21.27 15.68
N LEU A 285 19.77 21.70 16.01
CA LEU A 285 18.84 22.24 15.03
C LEU A 285 19.37 23.52 14.37
N PHE A 286 19.91 24.46 15.15
CA PHE A 286 20.50 25.70 14.60
C PHE A 286 21.71 25.42 13.71
N VAL A 287 22.59 24.51 14.11
CA VAL A 287 23.74 24.13 13.28
C VAL A 287 23.27 23.49 11.98
N LEU A 288 22.29 22.57 12.02
CA LEU A 288 21.76 21.93 10.83
C LEU A 288 21.04 22.93 9.90
N LEU A 289 20.24 23.83 10.46
CA LEU A 289 19.57 24.88 9.69
C LEU A 289 20.60 25.84 9.06
N GLY A 290 21.66 26.19 9.80
CA GLY A 290 22.77 27.01 9.30
C GLY A 290 23.51 26.34 8.15
N ILE A 291 23.82 25.05 8.26
CA ILE A 291 24.45 24.28 7.18
C ILE A 291 23.52 24.19 5.97
N ALA A 292 22.22 23.94 6.16
CA ALA A 292 21.25 23.90 5.07
C ALA A 292 21.07 25.26 4.39
N LEU A 293 21.08 26.35 5.15
CA LEU A 293 21.05 27.71 4.61
C LEU A 293 22.29 27.96 3.74
N ILE A 294 23.48 27.66 4.26
CA ILE A 294 24.73 27.78 3.49
C ILE A 294 24.64 26.94 2.21
N ALA A 295 24.23 25.68 2.32
CA ALA A 295 24.08 24.77 1.19
C ALA A 295 23.08 25.28 0.13
N ALA A 296 21.99 25.93 0.54
CA ALA A 296 21.02 26.54 -0.37
C ALA A 296 21.59 27.75 -1.13
N PHE A 297 22.56 28.46 -0.55
CA PHE A 297 23.27 29.56 -1.20
C PHE A 297 24.53 29.14 -1.95
N VAL A 298 24.98 27.88 -1.83
CA VAL A 298 26.09 27.37 -2.64
C VAL A 298 25.64 27.37 -4.10
N PRO A 299 26.32 28.11 -5.00
CA PRO A 299 26.02 28.04 -6.42
C PRO A 299 26.33 26.62 -6.90
N ILE A 300 25.30 25.80 -7.08
CA ILE A 300 25.43 24.45 -7.69
C ILE A 300 25.82 24.58 -9.19
N GLY A 301 25.79 25.80 -9.72
CA GLY A 301 26.32 26.16 -11.03
C GLY A 301 27.83 25.92 -11.13
N SER A 302 28.18 24.86 -11.86
CA SER A 302 29.50 24.55 -12.42
C SER A 302 30.45 23.58 -11.68
N THR A 303 29.94 22.55 -11.00
CA THR A 303 30.71 21.27 -10.93
C THR A 303 30.60 20.52 -12.27
N LEU A 304 30.98 21.19 -13.36
CA LEU A 304 30.99 20.69 -14.74
C LEU A 304 31.72 19.35 -14.92
N PRO A 305 32.86 19.08 -14.25
CA PRO A 305 33.51 17.78 -14.42
C PRO A 305 32.77 16.65 -13.70
N ILE A 306 32.30 16.84 -12.46
CA ILE A 306 31.62 15.78 -11.68
C ILE A 306 30.27 15.42 -12.29
N SER A 307 29.49 16.41 -12.72
CA SER A 307 28.22 16.16 -13.43
C SER A 307 28.45 15.41 -14.74
N ARG A 308 29.53 15.72 -15.48
CA ARG A 308 29.90 14.98 -16.69
C ARG A 308 30.28 13.52 -16.38
N PHE A 309 31.07 13.27 -15.33
CA PHE A 309 31.41 11.91 -14.91
C PHE A 309 30.17 11.11 -14.47
N LEU A 310 29.28 11.73 -13.69
CA LEU A 310 28.04 11.09 -13.25
C LEU A 310 27.11 10.79 -14.42
N ASN A 311 26.97 11.72 -15.37
CA ASN A 311 26.16 11.52 -16.57
C ASN A 311 26.74 10.42 -17.48
N ILE A 312 28.07 10.34 -17.63
CA ILE A 312 28.71 9.25 -18.35
C ILE A 312 28.44 7.92 -17.62
N ALA A 313 28.59 7.87 -16.29
CA ALA A 313 28.35 6.66 -15.52
C ALA A 313 26.87 6.20 -15.61
N LEU A 314 25.92 7.12 -15.46
CA LEU A 314 24.48 6.85 -15.59
C LEU A 314 24.12 6.46 -17.03
N GLY A 315 24.73 7.09 -18.03
CA GLY A 315 24.56 6.74 -19.44
C GLY A 315 25.10 5.34 -19.77
N VAL A 316 26.25 4.96 -19.22
CA VAL A 316 26.80 3.60 -19.37
C VAL A 316 25.89 2.58 -18.67
N LEU A 317 25.37 2.90 -17.48
CA LEU A 317 24.47 2.02 -16.74
C LEU A 317 23.12 1.84 -17.45
N SER A 318 22.53 2.93 -17.96
CA SER A 318 21.28 2.89 -18.72
C SER A 318 21.48 2.13 -20.04
N TYR A 319 22.58 2.37 -20.76
CA TYR A 319 22.92 1.62 -21.97
C TYR A 319 23.08 0.13 -21.69
N ALA A 320 23.80 -0.25 -20.62
CA ALA A 320 23.95 -1.64 -20.22
C ALA A 320 22.61 -2.30 -19.86
N THR A 321 21.74 -1.58 -19.14
CA THR A 321 20.40 -2.06 -18.78
C THR A 321 19.54 -2.30 -20.02
N THR A 322 19.52 -1.34 -20.94
CA THR A 322 18.81 -1.44 -22.22
C THR A 322 19.39 -2.59 -23.08
N MET A 323 20.71 -2.78 -23.08
CA MET A 323 21.36 -3.90 -23.78
C MET A 323 20.92 -5.25 -23.19
N ILE A 324 20.84 -5.37 -21.87
CA ILE A 324 20.34 -6.58 -21.19
C ILE A 324 18.87 -6.82 -21.52
N LEU A 325 18.03 -5.78 -21.50
CA LEU A 325 16.60 -5.90 -21.85
C LEU A 325 16.40 -6.28 -23.31
N TYR A 326 17.19 -5.73 -24.24
CA TYR A 326 17.17 -6.13 -25.64
C TYR A 326 17.64 -7.57 -25.82
N LEU A 327 18.71 -7.99 -25.14
CA LEU A 327 19.19 -9.37 -25.17
C LEU A 327 18.12 -10.32 -24.65
N PHE A 328 17.47 -9.98 -23.53
CA PHE A 328 16.39 -10.78 -22.95
C PHE A 328 15.19 -10.86 -23.90
N SER A 329 14.76 -9.73 -24.47
CA SER A 329 13.65 -9.66 -25.44
C SER A 329 13.96 -10.45 -26.71
N PHE A 330 15.21 -10.40 -27.18
CA PHE A 330 15.70 -11.17 -28.32
C PHE A 330 15.67 -12.68 -28.03
N LEU A 331 16.16 -13.10 -26.85
CA LEU A 331 16.12 -14.50 -26.42
C LEU A 331 14.69 -15.00 -26.30
N LEU A 332 13.78 -14.18 -25.73
CA LEU A 332 12.36 -14.49 -25.64
C LEU A 332 11.73 -14.63 -27.04
N GLY A 333 12.03 -13.70 -27.95
CA GLY A 333 11.56 -13.71 -29.32
C GLY A 333 12.07 -14.92 -30.12
N ALA A 334 13.33 -15.31 -29.95
CA ALA A 334 13.90 -16.51 -30.54
C ALA A 334 13.26 -17.79 -29.99
N LEU A 335 12.96 -17.82 -28.70
CA LEU A 335 12.25 -18.93 -28.07
C LEU A 335 10.81 -19.05 -28.59
N PHE A 336 10.11 -17.91 -28.75
CA PHE A 336 8.77 -17.89 -29.35
C PHE A 336 8.78 -18.20 -30.85
N SER A 337 9.80 -17.80 -31.62
CA SER A 337 9.89 -18.14 -33.04
C SER A 337 10.13 -19.63 -33.27
N MET A 338 10.88 -20.30 -32.38
CA MET A 338 11.00 -21.76 -32.37
C MET A 338 9.68 -22.47 -32.04
N LEU A 339 8.82 -21.83 -31.24
CA LEU A 339 7.49 -22.37 -30.91
C LEU A 339 6.46 -22.11 -32.02
N ALA A 340 6.54 -20.95 -32.68
CA ALA A 340 5.68 -20.55 -33.79
C ALA A 340 6.02 -21.25 -35.11
N SER A 341 7.27 -21.67 -35.32
CA SER A 341 7.71 -22.44 -36.51
C SER A 341 7.21 -23.89 -36.54
N ARG A 342 6.39 -24.31 -35.55
CA ARG A 342 5.67 -25.60 -35.54
C ARG A 342 4.18 -25.48 -35.82
N ALA A 343 3.66 -24.28 -36.11
CA ALA A 343 2.34 -24.17 -36.70
C ALA A 343 2.40 -24.78 -38.11
N PRO A 344 1.57 -25.78 -38.45
CA PRO A 344 1.53 -26.31 -39.80
C PRO A 344 1.19 -25.19 -40.78
N ASP A 345 1.85 -25.17 -41.93
CA ASP A 345 1.63 -24.22 -43.02
C ASP A 345 0.13 -24.07 -43.31
N SER A 346 -0.50 -23.08 -42.69
CA SER A 346 -1.77 -22.55 -43.15
C SER A 346 -1.42 -21.76 -44.42
N GLN A 347 -1.47 -22.50 -45.52
CA GLN A 347 -1.40 -22.03 -46.89
C GLN A 347 -2.12 -20.67 -47.01
N PRO A 348 -1.48 -19.62 -47.56
CA PRO A 348 -2.13 -18.35 -47.75
C PRO A 348 -3.41 -18.57 -48.58
N PRO A 349 -4.58 -18.07 -48.15
CA PRO A 349 -5.81 -18.24 -48.91
C PRO A 349 -5.63 -17.64 -50.31
N PRO A 350 -6.21 -18.27 -51.35
CA PRO A 350 -6.15 -17.73 -52.71
C PRO A 350 -6.76 -16.32 -52.74
N PRO A 351 -6.29 -15.44 -53.64
CA PRO A 351 -6.82 -14.09 -53.76
C PRO A 351 -8.29 -14.15 -54.15
N THR A 352 -9.16 -13.86 -53.19
CA THR A 352 -10.59 -13.64 -53.44
C THR A 352 -10.74 -12.34 -54.25
N PRO A 353 -11.46 -12.33 -55.39
CA PRO A 353 -11.75 -11.10 -56.10
C PRO A 353 -12.52 -10.15 -55.20
N THR A 354 -11.99 -8.93 -55.06
CA THR A 354 -12.55 -7.82 -54.29
C THR A 354 -13.96 -7.48 -54.81
N PRO A 355 -15.03 -7.66 -54.00
CA PRO A 355 -16.30 -7.01 -54.27
C PRO A 355 -16.15 -5.52 -53.98
N LEU A 356 -16.72 -4.69 -54.86
CA LEU A 356 -16.82 -3.24 -54.70
C LEU A 356 -17.35 -2.87 -53.30
N ALA A 357 -16.67 -1.92 -52.68
CA ALA A 357 -16.99 -1.36 -51.37
C ALA A 357 -18.45 -0.88 -51.32
N THR A 358 -19.22 -1.47 -50.42
CA THR A 358 -20.45 -0.86 -49.90
C THR A 358 -20.04 0.01 -48.70
N PRO A 359 -20.57 1.23 -48.51
CA PRO A 359 -20.17 2.09 -47.41
C PRO A 359 -20.67 1.50 -46.08
N GLN A 360 -19.77 1.09 -45.20
CA GLN A 360 -20.11 0.78 -43.81
C GLN A 360 -20.14 2.06 -42.98
N PRO A 361 -21.17 2.27 -42.12
CA PRO A 361 -21.21 3.38 -41.19
C PRO A 361 -20.17 3.21 -40.07
N LEU A 362 -19.57 4.34 -39.71
CA LEU A 362 -18.53 4.51 -38.73
C LEU A 362 -19.10 4.36 -37.31
N ASN A 363 -19.06 3.16 -36.72
CA ASN A 363 -19.38 2.96 -35.30
C ASN A 363 -18.26 2.17 -34.59
N ASP A 364 -17.65 2.86 -33.61
CA ASP A 364 -17.13 2.37 -32.34
C ASP A 364 -16.07 1.26 -32.32
N PHE A 365 -14.82 1.66 -32.56
CA PHE A 365 -13.62 0.92 -32.13
C PHE A 365 -13.10 1.39 -30.77
N VAL A 366 -13.92 1.41 -29.70
CA VAL A 366 -13.43 1.38 -28.30
C VAL A 366 -14.47 0.72 -27.39
N ALA A 367 -14.65 -0.61 -27.48
CA ALA A 367 -15.27 -1.37 -26.39
C ALA A 367 -14.80 -2.82 -26.41
N ASN A 368 -14.17 -3.23 -25.30
CA ASN A 368 -14.05 -4.61 -24.84
C ASN A 368 -13.32 -5.61 -25.75
N GLN A 369 -12.00 -5.66 -25.60
CA GLN A 369 -11.27 -6.94 -25.65
C GLN A 369 -10.75 -7.27 -24.25
N GLN A 370 -11.67 -7.69 -23.38
CA GLN A 370 -11.33 -8.53 -22.23
C GLN A 370 -11.57 -9.98 -22.67
N PRO A 371 -10.60 -10.91 -22.51
CA PRO A 371 -10.86 -12.32 -22.80
C PRO A 371 -12.06 -12.79 -21.97
N PRO A 372 -12.93 -13.68 -22.51
CA PRO A 372 -14.03 -14.22 -21.73
C PRO A 372 -13.42 -15.01 -20.56
N ALA A 373 -13.47 -14.41 -19.37
CA ALA A 373 -13.30 -15.17 -18.14
C ALA A 373 -14.34 -16.28 -18.20
N ALA A 374 -13.89 -17.54 -18.14
CA ALA A 374 -14.77 -18.70 -18.01
C ALA A 374 -15.87 -18.35 -17.01
N ALA A 375 -17.14 -18.43 -17.44
CA ALA A 375 -18.29 -18.00 -16.65
C ALA A 375 -18.29 -18.75 -15.32
N ALA A 376 -17.71 -18.13 -14.29
CA ALA A 376 -17.77 -18.63 -12.94
C ALA A 376 -19.24 -18.66 -12.54
N ASP A 377 -19.68 -19.77 -11.95
CA ASP A 377 -21.04 -19.94 -11.48
C ASP A 377 -21.43 -18.71 -10.60
N PRO A 378 -22.49 -17.95 -10.95
CA PRO A 378 -22.89 -16.76 -10.21
C PRO A 378 -23.16 -17.07 -8.73
N ALA A 379 -23.55 -18.31 -8.39
CA ALA A 379 -23.68 -18.75 -7.01
C ALA A 379 -22.32 -18.85 -6.30
N ALA A 380 -21.31 -19.41 -6.96
CA ALA A 380 -19.95 -19.51 -6.40
C ALA A 380 -19.33 -18.11 -6.18
N MET A 381 -19.58 -17.17 -7.10
CA MET A 381 -19.13 -15.79 -6.98
C MET A 381 -19.78 -15.06 -5.80
N LEU A 382 -21.09 -15.27 -5.59
CA LEU A 382 -21.82 -14.74 -4.43
C LEU A 382 -21.32 -15.32 -3.10
N VAL A 383 -21.09 -16.64 -3.04
CA VAL A 383 -20.55 -17.31 -1.84
C VAL A 383 -19.16 -16.76 -1.50
N MET A 384 -18.25 -16.73 -2.47
CA MET A 384 -16.89 -16.23 -2.28
C MET A 384 -16.87 -14.76 -1.88
N SER A 385 -17.72 -13.93 -2.49
CA SER A 385 -17.87 -12.53 -2.10
C SER A 385 -18.41 -12.37 -0.69
N SER A 386 -19.44 -13.14 -0.31
CA SER A 386 -20.02 -13.08 1.04
C SER A 386 -19.00 -13.48 2.11
N ILE A 387 -18.20 -14.52 1.86
CA ILE A 387 -17.13 -14.97 2.76
C ILE A 387 -16.08 -13.87 2.91
N PHE A 388 -15.63 -13.29 1.79
CA PHE A 388 -14.67 -12.19 1.81
C PHE A 388 -15.17 -11.02 2.65
N TRP A 389 -16.39 -10.52 2.39
CA TRP A 389 -16.93 -9.38 3.12
C TRP A 389 -17.23 -9.70 4.58
N THR A 390 -17.65 -10.93 4.89
CA THR A 390 -17.82 -11.36 6.29
C THR A 390 -16.49 -11.33 7.03
N ILE A 391 -15.43 -11.87 6.45
CA ILE A 391 -14.09 -11.84 7.04
C ILE A 391 -13.58 -10.40 7.14
N PHE A 392 -13.75 -9.60 6.09
CA PHE A 392 -13.31 -8.21 6.06
C PHE A 392 -14.03 -7.33 7.10
N ILE A 393 -15.36 -7.40 7.15
CA ILE A 393 -16.19 -6.67 8.13
C ILE A 393 -15.91 -7.16 9.54
N ALA A 394 -15.76 -8.47 9.76
CA ALA A 394 -15.40 -9.00 11.07
C ALA A 394 -14.00 -8.51 11.50
N ALA A 395 -13.01 -8.59 10.63
CA ALA A 395 -11.66 -8.07 10.89
C ALA A 395 -11.69 -6.56 11.17
N MET A 396 -12.48 -5.79 10.44
CA MET A 396 -12.66 -4.35 10.62
C MET A 396 -13.36 -4.01 11.94
N ALA A 397 -14.45 -4.71 12.27
CA ALA A 397 -15.16 -4.53 13.53
C ALA A 397 -14.26 -4.86 14.71
N ILE A 398 -13.53 -5.98 14.64
CA ILE A 398 -12.51 -6.35 15.62
C ILE A 398 -11.44 -5.26 15.71
N ALA A 399 -10.92 -4.77 14.59
CA ALA A 399 -9.91 -3.71 14.54
C ALA A 399 -10.36 -2.43 15.24
N ILE A 400 -11.56 -1.94 14.93
CA ILE A 400 -12.15 -0.73 15.55
C ILE A 400 -12.40 -0.95 17.04
N LEU A 401 -12.96 -2.11 17.42
CA LEU A 401 -13.22 -2.45 18.82
C LEU A 401 -11.92 -2.52 19.62
N PHE A 402 -10.87 -3.14 19.09
CA PHE A 402 -9.55 -3.16 19.71
C PHE A 402 -8.98 -1.74 19.86
N TYR A 403 -9.04 -0.95 18.79
CA TYR A 403 -8.54 0.42 18.77
C TYR A 403 -9.23 1.32 19.81
N TRP A 404 -10.56 1.25 19.94
CA TRP A 404 -11.32 2.02 20.93
C TRP A 404 -11.14 1.52 22.35
N ARG A 405 -11.17 0.20 22.56
CA ARG A 405 -10.99 -0.42 23.88
C ARG A 405 -9.64 -0.02 24.47
N GLU A 406 -8.60 -0.03 23.66
CA GLU A 406 -7.24 0.18 24.18
C GLU A 406 -6.90 1.65 24.40
N ARG A 407 -7.52 2.59 23.67
CA ARG A 407 -7.41 4.03 23.94
C ARG A 407 -8.15 4.49 25.20
N GLY A 408 -8.85 3.59 25.91
CA GLY A 408 -9.51 3.91 27.18
C GLY A 408 -10.81 4.70 27.02
N TYR A 409 -11.30 4.86 25.78
CA TYR A 409 -12.67 5.30 25.56
C TYR A 409 -13.57 4.18 26.10
N ARG A 410 -14.19 4.43 27.26
CA ARG A 410 -15.27 3.58 27.77
C ARG A 410 -16.44 3.74 26.83
N VAL A 411 -16.45 2.96 25.76
CA VAL A 411 -17.59 2.89 24.85
C VAL A 411 -18.77 2.52 25.72
N ASN A 412 -19.75 3.41 25.80
CA ASN A 412 -20.88 3.27 26.70
C ASN A 412 -21.54 1.93 26.36
N GLY A 413 -21.43 0.94 27.26
CA GLY A 413 -21.76 -0.45 26.94
C GLY A 413 -23.19 -0.60 26.40
N ARG A 414 -24.09 0.30 26.82
CA ARG A 414 -25.46 0.41 26.31
C ARG A 414 -25.53 0.75 24.82
N PHE A 415 -24.71 1.68 24.33
CA PHE A 415 -24.67 2.05 22.92
C PHE A 415 -24.13 0.90 22.06
N LEU A 416 -23.08 0.22 22.54
CA LEU A 416 -22.54 -0.93 21.82
C LEU A 416 -23.51 -2.11 21.83
N HIS A 417 -24.23 -2.35 22.93
CA HIS A 417 -25.27 -3.37 22.99
C HIS A 417 -26.48 -3.02 22.12
N GLN A 418 -26.87 -1.74 22.03
CA GLN A 418 -27.90 -1.28 21.11
C GLN A 418 -27.50 -1.47 19.66
N LEU A 419 -26.28 -1.07 19.27
CA LEU A 419 -25.74 -1.31 17.94
C LEU A 419 -25.63 -2.81 17.64
N TRP A 420 -25.18 -3.61 18.60
CA TRP A 420 -25.08 -5.06 18.46
C TRP A 420 -26.44 -5.72 18.29
N ASN A 421 -27.44 -5.30 19.07
CA ASN A 421 -28.79 -5.81 18.95
C ASN A 421 -29.45 -5.36 17.64
N GLN A 422 -29.23 -4.11 17.21
CA GLN A 422 -29.68 -3.65 15.89
C GLN A 422 -29.01 -4.41 14.75
N PHE A 423 -27.70 -4.66 14.85
CA PHE A 423 -26.97 -5.46 13.88
C PHE A 423 -27.46 -6.90 13.85
N MET A 424 -27.66 -7.54 15.01
CA MET A 424 -28.18 -8.90 15.09
C MET A 424 -29.63 -9.01 14.60
N HIS A 425 -30.46 -8.00 14.85
CA HIS A 425 -31.79 -7.93 14.24
C HIS A 425 -31.69 -7.80 12.73
N TRP A 426 -30.88 -6.87 12.22
CA TRP A 426 -30.67 -6.71 10.79
C TRP A 426 -30.13 -7.98 10.12
N VAL A 427 -29.19 -8.69 10.76
CA VAL A 427 -28.65 -9.97 10.29
C VAL A 427 -29.73 -11.06 10.29
N ASN A 428 -30.53 -11.16 11.36
CA ASN A 428 -31.64 -12.12 11.42
C ASN A 428 -32.70 -11.82 10.37
N ASP A 429 -33.06 -10.56 10.18
CA ASP A 429 -34.02 -10.12 9.15
C ASP A 429 -33.49 -10.40 7.75
N PHE A 430 -32.19 -10.14 7.53
CA PHE A 430 -31.52 -10.47 6.27
C PHE A 430 -31.53 -11.98 6.01
N TRP A 431 -31.18 -12.81 7.01
CA TRP A 431 -31.21 -14.26 6.87
C TRP A 431 -32.61 -14.82 6.68
N GLN A 432 -33.62 -14.25 7.34
CA GLN A 432 -35.01 -14.60 7.10
C GLN A 432 -35.40 -14.28 5.66
N ASN A 433 -35.09 -13.09 5.16
CA ASN A 433 -35.37 -12.69 3.78
C ASN A 433 -34.65 -13.56 2.75
N VAL A 434 -33.38 -13.91 2.99
CA VAL A 434 -32.62 -14.84 2.13
C VAL A 434 -33.22 -16.25 2.20
N SER A 435 -33.58 -16.74 3.39
CA SER A 435 -34.20 -18.06 3.54
C SER A 435 -35.59 -18.13 2.88
N ASN A 436 -36.33 -17.03 2.88
CA ASN A 436 -37.62 -16.92 2.21
C ASN A 436 -37.43 -16.90 0.69
N GLN A 437 -36.44 -16.16 0.17
CA GLN A 437 -36.10 -16.16 -1.27
C GLN A 437 -35.56 -17.51 -1.75
N VAL A 438 -34.74 -18.19 -0.95
CA VAL A 438 -34.28 -19.55 -1.23
C VAL A 438 -35.43 -20.54 -1.12
N GLY A 439 -36.37 -20.32 -0.19
CA GLY A 439 -37.62 -21.07 -0.09
C GLY A 439 -38.47 -20.93 -1.35
N GLU A 440 -38.67 -19.71 -1.85
CA GLU A 440 -39.40 -19.45 -3.11
C GLU A 440 -38.69 -20.04 -4.33
N LEU A 441 -37.36 -19.96 -4.41
CA LEU A 441 -36.55 -20.62 -5.45
C LEU A 441 -36.64 -22.15 -5.35
N ARG A 442 -36.69 -22.69 -4.13
CA ARG A 442 -36.86 -24.14 -3.90
C ARG A 442 -38.28 -24.59 -4.22
N HIS A 443 -39.29 -23.76 -3.96
CA HIS A 443 -40.67 -24.03 -4.30
C HIS A 443 -40.91 -23.94 -5.81
N THR A 444 -40.28 -23.00 -6.52
CA THR A 444 -40.34 -22.94 -8.00
C THR A 444 -39.59 -24.11 -8.64
N TRP A 445 -38.43 -24.51 -8.11
CA TRP A 445 -37.73 -25.72 -8.55
C TRP A 445 -38.50 -27.01 -8.22
N GLN A 446 -39.12 -27.10 -7.05
CA GLN A 446 -39.97 -28.24 -6.67
C GLN A 446 -41.30 -28.25 -7.42
N GLN A 447 -41.85 -27.10 -7.82
CA GLN A 447 -43.01 -27.02 -8.71
C GLN A 447 -42.63 -27.47 -10.13
N GLN A 448 -41.46 -27.08 -10.63
CA GLN A 448 -40.94 -27.59 -11.91
C GLN A 448 -40.59 -29.08 -11.87
N GLN A 449 -40.22 -29.63 -10.70
CA GLN A 449 -40.01 -31.08 -10.52
C GLN A 449 -41.28 -31.86 -10.18
N LYS A 450 -42.31 -31.23 -9.61
CA LYS A 450 -43.63 -31.85 -9.34
C LYS A 450 -44.61 -31.69 -10.50
N GLU A 451 -44.34 -30.78 -11.44
CA GLU A 451 -44.97 -30.82 -12.76
C GLU A 451 -44.31 -31.90 -13.62
N ASP A 452 -44.64 -33.15 -13.31
CA ASP A 452 -44.64 -34.22 -14.31
C ASP A 452 -45.87 -35.11 -14.05
N PRO A 453 -46.39 -35.78 -15.08
CA PRO A 453 -47.46 -35.32 -15.96
C PRO A 453 -48.83 -35.85 -15.49
N GLN A 454 -49.85 -35.00 -15.50
CA GLN A 454 -51.24 -35.42 -15.32
C GLN A 454 -51.61 -36.53 -16.33
N PRO A 455 -52.07 -37.72 -15.86
CA PRO A 455 -52.54 -38.78 -16.75
C PRO A 455 -54.03 -38.60 -17.07
N ALA A 456 -54.37 -38.94 -18.32
CA ALA A 456 -55.70 -39.14 -18.91
C ALA A 456 -56.46 -37.93 -19.49
N ALA A 457 -55.97 -37.45 -20.63
CA ALA A 457 -56.79 -37.42 -21.86
C ALA A 457 -55.87 -37.51 -23.11
N SER A 458 -55.73 -38.75 -23.61
CA SER A 458 -55.19 -39.12 -24.93
C SER A 458 -53.99 -38.31 -25.47
N LYS A 459 -52.78 -38.54 -24.95
CA LYS A 459 -51.56 -38.28 -25.72
C LYS A 459 -51.35 -39.44 -26.69
N SER A 460 -51.89 -39.21 -27.89
CA SER A 460 -51.43 -39.79 -29.15
C SER A 460 -49.91 -39.96 -29.14
N SER A 461 -49.47 -41.17 -29.49
CA SER A 461 -48.12 -41.46 -29.98
C SER A 461 -47.62 -40.34 -30.89
N TRP A 462 -46.32 -40.07 -30.87
CA TRP A 462 -45.60 -39.34 -31.91
C TRP A 462 -46.08 -39.78 -33.29
N ARG A 463 -46.99 -39.00 -33.86
CA ARG A 463 -47.56 -39.25 -35.16
C ARG A 463 -46.84 -38.28 -36.07
N PHE A 464 -46.00 -38.83 -36.94
CA PHE A 464 -45.53 -38.17 -38.14
C PHE A 464 -46.65 -37.27 -38.67
N VAL A 465 -46.40 -35.96 -38.72
CA VAL A 465 -47.33 -34.99 -39.29
C VAL A 465 -47.56 -35.43 -40.74
N ARG A 466 -48.72 -36.05 -40.99
CA ARG A 466 -49.10 -36.49 -42.34
C ARG A 466 -49.36 -35.24 -43.15
N LEU A 467 -48.46 -34.89 -44.06
CA LEU A 467 -48.56 -33.68 -44.89
C LEU A 467 -49.92 -33.56 -45.60
N ASN A 468 -50.56 -34.68 -45.96
CA ASN A 468 -51.87 -34.71 -46.61
C ASN A 468 -53.08 -34.35 -45.70
N ALA A 469 -52.88 -34.18 -44.40
CA ALA A 469 -53.95 -33.77 -43.47
C ALA A 469 -53.92 -32.27 -43.12
N LEU A 470 -52.89 -31.54 -43.58
CA LEU A 470 -52.79 -30.10 -43.42
C LEU A 470 -53.61 -29.39 -44.49
N SER A 471 -54.24 -28.26 -44.14
CA SER A 471 -54.92 -27.42 -45.13
C SER A 471 -53.92 -26.96 -46.21
N PRO A 472 -54.36 -26.70 -47.46
CA PRO A 472 -53.44 -26.27 -48.52
C PRO A 472 -52.58 -25.05 -48.15
N ARG A 473 -53.10 -24.16 -47.31
CA ARG A 473 -52.34 -23.00 -46.78
C ARG A 473 -51.25 -23.41 -45.78
N ASP A 474 -51.52 -24.39 -44.93
CA ASP A 474 -50.55 -24.84 -43.93
C ASP A 474 -49.43 -25.67 -44.55
N GLN A 475 -49.71 -26.39 -45.64
CA GLN A 475 -48.67 -27.06 -46.42
C GLN A 475 -47.68 -26.06 -47.04
N ILE A 476 -48.18 -24.98 -47.64
CA ILE A 476 -47.31 -23.92 -48.20
C ILE A 476 -46.45 -23.29 -47.10
N ARG A 477 -47.05 -23.01 -45.93
CA ARG A 477 -46.34 -22.42 -44.79
C ARG A 477 -45.26 -23.34 -44.25
N TYR A 478 -45.56 -24.64 -44.15
CA TYR A 478 -44.59 -25.65 -43.73
C TYR A 478 -43.39 -25.72 -44.69
N PHE A 479 -43.64 -25.77 -46.01
CA PHE A 479 -42.57 -25.81 -47.01
C PHE A 479 -41.74 -24.52 -47.01
N TYR A 480 -42.38 -23.35 -46.90
CA TYR A 480 -41.67 -22.07 -46.82
C TYR A 480 -40.72 -22.01 -45.62
N LEU A 481 -41.20 -22.37 -44.43
CA LEU A 481 -40.36 -22.40 -43.21
C LEU A 481 -39.24 -23.43 -43.30
N SER A 482 -39.51 -24.60 -43.88
CA SER A 482 -38.47 -25.63 -44.05
C SER A 482 -37.34 -25.19 -45.00
N ILE A 483 -37.65 -24.39 -46.03
CA ILE A 483 -36.65 -23.87 -46.97
C ILE A 483 -35.83 -22.74 -46.33
N VAL A 484 -36.49 -21.83 -45.60
CA VAL A 484 -35.81 -20.72 -44.90
C VAL A 484 -34.84 -21.27 -43.85
N HIS A 485 -35.27 -22.26 -43.06
CA HIS A 485 -34.40 -22.88 -42.06
C HIS A 485 -33.20 -23.57 -42.71
N ARG A 486 -33.41 -24.26 -43.83
CA ARG A 486 -32.32 -24.95 -44.54
C ARG A 486 -31.34 -23.99 -45.22
N ALA A 487 -31.83 -22.84 -45.68
CA ALA A 487 -30.99 -21.78 -46.21
C ALA A 487 -30.15 -21.10 -45.11
N GLN A 488 -30.69 -20.98 -43.90
CA GLN A 488 -29.95 -20.48 -42.73
C GLN A 488 -28.87 -21.45 -42.25
N ASP A 489 -29.10 -22.76 -42.38
CA ASP A 489 -28.10 -23.77 -41.99
C ASP A 489 -27.03 -24.03 -43.07
N SER A 490 -27.22 -23.52 -44.30
CA SER A 490 -26.35 -23.78 -45.46
C SER A 490 -25.65 -22.53 -46.04
N GLY A 491 -25.78 -21.36 -45.40
CA GLY A 491 -25.10 -20.12 -45.77
C GLY A 491 -24.38 -19.54 -44.56
#